data_AF-A0A2N7R1V5-F1
#
_entry.id   AF-A0A2N7R1V5-F1
#
_cell.length_a   1.000
_cell.length_b   1.000
_cell.length_c   1.000
_cell.angle_alpha   90.00
_cell.angle_beta   90.00
_cell.angle_gamma   90.00
#
_symmetry.space_group_name_H-M   'P 1'
#
loop_
_entity.id
_entity.type
_entity.pdbx_description
1 polymer ?
#
loop_
_entity_poly.entity_id
_entity_poly.type
_entity_poly.pdbx_seq_one_letter_code
_entity_poly.pdbx_strand_id
1 'polypeptide(L)'
;MNDSRARRPDGRPSGGGVQYLKLKLAVLLIVCALPAFGALSMWLRGISLVPLTAYGVVSVLTFFMYWADKRKARADAWRTPENILHALELAGGWPGALIAQQVFRHKTRKVSFQILFWAIVALHQVFWIDQLFLGSNLLSLF
;
A
#
# COMPACT_ATOMS: atom_id res chain seq x y z
N MET A 1 -17.90 -13.14 59.31
CA MET A 1 -17.28 -13.34 57.98
C MET A 1 -17.76 -12.24 57.07
N ASN A 2 -16.83 -11.44 56.53
CA ASN A 2 -17.10 -10.18 55.83
C ASN A 2 -17.05 -10.42 54.31
N ASP A 3 -18.20 -10.38 53.63
CA ASP A 3 -18.29 -10.54 52.17
C ASP A 3 -18.00 -9.22 51.46
N SER A 4 -16.73 -8.84 51.40
CA SER A 4 -16.26 -7.69 50.63
C SER A 4 -15.75 -8.13 49.25
N ARG A 5 -16.64 -8.57 48.37
CA ARG A 5 -16.32 -8.73 46.94
C ARG A 5 -16.24 -7.35 46.28
N ALA A 6 -15.06 -6.74 46.36
CA ALA A 6 -14.73 -5.56 45.58
C ALA A 6 -14.88 -5.87 44.08
N ARG A 7 -15.91 -5.29 43.45
CA ARG A 7 -16.03 -5.26 41.99
C ARG A 7 -14.88 -4.42 41.44
N ARG A 8 -13.95 -5.05 40.72
CA ARG A 8 -12.96 -4.34 39.91
C ARG A 8 -13.69 -3.67 38.74
N PRO A 9 -13.55 -2.36 38.52
CA PRO A 9 -14.01 -1.78 37.27
C PRO A 9 -12.94 -2.08 36.22
N ASP A 10 -13.17 -3.09 35.38
CA ASP A 10 -12.41 -3.30 34.14
C ASP A 10 -12.82 -2.25 33.10
N GLY A 11 -12.50 -0.99 33.40
CA GLY A 11 -12.53 0.11 32.45
C GLY A 11 -11.29 0.04 31.56
N ARG A 12 -11.24 -0.93 30.64
CA ARG A 12 -10.26 -0.87 29.54
C ARG A 12 -10.51 0.43 28.77
N PRO A 13 -9.53 1.34 28.67
CA PRO A 13 -9.71 2.54 27.88
C PRO A 13 -9.93 2.14 26.42
N SER A 14 -11.16 2.44 25.98
CA SER A 14 -11.58 2.99 24.70
C SER A 14 -10.61 2.82 23.53
N GLY A 15 -11.15 2.19 22.48
CA GLY A 15 -10.54 1.94 21.19
C GLY A 15 -9.43 2.90 20.79
N GLY A 16 -8.21 2.35 20.67
CA GLY A 16 -7.09 3.02 20.04
C GLY A 16 -7.48 3.48 18.64
N GLY A 17 -7.83 4.76 18.54
CA GLY A 17 -7.80 5.51 17.29
C GLY A 17 -6.47 5.24 16.58
N VAL A 18 -6.48 5.26 15.25
CA VAL A 18 -5.34 4.86 14.42
C VAL A 18 -4.08 5.65 14.84
N GLN A 19 -3.28 5.10 15.75
CA GLN A 19 -1.99 5.69 16.11
C GLN A 19 -1.15 5.70 14.82
N TYR A 20 -0.57 6.86 14.53
CA TYR A 20 0.29 7.10 13.36
C TYR A 20 -0.40 7.16 11.98
N LEU A 21 -1.72 7.41 11.88
CA LEU A 21 -2.37 7.62 10.57
C LEU A 21 -1.69 8.74 9.76
N LYS A 22 -1.43 9.88 10.41
CA LYS A 22 -0.75 11.02 9.77
C LYS A 22 0.64 10.64 9.25
N LEU A 23 1.41 9.88 10.04
CA LEU A 23 2.74 9.39 9.63
C LEU A 23 2.64 8.42 8.44
N LYS A 24 1.69 7.49 8.47
CA LYS A 24 1.46 6.52 7.39
C LYS A 24 0.99 7.17 6.10
N LEU A 25 0.16 8.22 6.19
CA LEU A 25 -0.23 9.05 5.06
C LEU A 25 0.95 9.88 4.56
N ALA A 26 1.79 10.43 5.44
CA ALA A 26 3.00 11.14 5.04
C ALA A 26 3.96 10.22 4.28
N VAL A 27 4.19 8.99 4.78
CA VAL A 27 4.99 7.99 4.06
C VAL A 27 4.38 7.67 2.70
N LEU A 28 3.06 7.45 2.63
CA LEU A 28 2.38 7.22 1.35
C LEU A 28 2.61 8.38 0.38
N LEU A 29 2.43 9.63 0.83
CA LEU A 29 2.64 10.81 0.00
C LEU A 29 4.09 10.93 -0.47
N ILE A 30 5.06 10.69 0.41
CA ILE A 30 6.49 10.74 0.08
C ILE A 30 6.82 9.69 -0.99
N VAL A 31 6.39 8.44 -0.79
CA VAL A 31 6.68 7.34 -1.71
C VAL A 31 5.94 7.52 -3.04
N CYS A 32 4.74 8.12 -3.05
CA CYS A 32 3.99 8.41 -4.27
C CYS A 32 4.52 9.64 -5.02
N ALA A 33 5.18 10.59 -4.32
CA ALA A 33 5.62 11.84 -4.91
C ALA A 33 6.61 11.61 -6.05
N LEU A 34 7.56 10.68 -5.90
CA LEU A 34 8.57 10.42 -6.92
C LEU A 34 7.98 9.80 -8.21
N PRO A 35 7.20 8.70 -8.16
CA PRO A 35 6.46 8.18 -9.33
C PRO A 35 5.51 9.20 -9.97
N ALA A 36 4.79 9.96 -9.15
CA ALA A 36 3.87 10.98 -9.66
C ALA A 36 4.62 12.11 -10.36
N PHE A 37 5.73 12.58 -9.78
CA PHE A 37 6.59 13.59 -10.39
C PHE A 37 7.25 13.07 -11.67
N GLY A 38 7.73 11.82 -11.68
CA GLY A 38 8.26 11.18 -12.86
C GLY A 38 7.22 11.09 -13.98
N ALA A 39 6.03 10.57 -13.70
CA ALA A 39 4.94 10.49 -14.68
C ALA A 39 4.48 11.87 -15.17
N LEU A 40 4.38 12.85 -14.27
CA LEU A 40 4.08 14.24 -14.61
C LEU A 40 5.18 14.85 -15.50
N SER A 41 6.45 14.60 -15.19
CA SER A 41 7.58 15.08 -15.99
C SER A 41 7.55 14.51 -17.41
N MET A 42 7.17 13.24 -17.59
CA MET A 42 7.00 12.61 -18.90
C MET A 42 5.82 13.21 -19.67
N TRP A 43 4.72 13.54 -18.98
CA TRP A 43 3.57 14.21 -19.58
C TRP A 43 3.91 15.64 -20.02
N LEU A 44 4.60 16.42 -19.17
CA LEU A 44 5.06 17.78 -19.51
C LEU A 44 6.08 17.80 -20.66
N ARG A 45 6.85 16.72 -20.82
CA ARG A 45 7.75 16.51 -21.97
C ARG A 45 7.03 16.01 -23.23
N GLY A 46 5.71 15.80 -23.17
CA GLY A 46 4.89 15.36 -24.31
C GLY A 46 5.13 13.91 -24.75
N ILE A 47 5.80 13.10 -23.93
CA ILE A 47 6.23 11.74 -24.31
C ILE A 47 5.05 10.77 -24.21
N SER A 48 4.42 10.66 -23.04
CA SER A 48 3.30 9.73 -22.83
C SER A 48 2.55 9.97 -21.52
N LEU A 49 1.23 9.86 -21.57
CA LEU A 49 0.30 9.87 -20.41
C LEU A 49 0.07 8.47 -19.81
N VAL A 50 0.51 7.42 -20.52
CA VAL A 50 0.24 6.01 -20.18
C VAL A 50 0.65 5.67 -18.73
N PRO A 51 1.84 6.07 -18.23
CA PRO A 51 2.25 5.72 -16.87
C PRO A 51 1.29 6.29 -15.81
N LEU A 52 0.88 7.55 -15.96
CA LEU A 52 -0.02 8.20 -15.01
C LEU A 52 -1.38 7.50 -14.96
N THR A 53 -1.96 7.20 -16.13
CA THR A 53 -3.24 6.52 -16.24
C THR A 53 -3.18 5.07 -15.74
N ALA A 54 -2.08 4.35 -16.04
CA ALA A 54 -1.90 2.97 -15.60
C ALA A 54 -1.79 2.88 -14.08
N TYR A 55 -0.97 3.74 -13.46
CA TYR A 55 -0.87 3.80 -12.00
C TYR A 55 -2.21 4.12 -11.34
N GLY A 56 -2.97 5.07 -11.89
CA GLY A 56 -4.30 5.42 -11.37
C GLY A 56 -5.27 4.24 -11.43
N VAL A 57 -5.43 3.63 -12.60
CA VAL A 57 -6.37 2.51 -12.82
C VAL A 57 -5.98 1.30 -11.98
N VAL A 58 -4.71 0.87 -12.02
CA VAL A 58 -4.25 -0.30 -11.28
C VAL A 58 -4.35 -0.06 -9.76
N SER A 59 -4.09 1.16 -9.28
CA SER A 59 -4.27 1.49 -7.86
C SER A 59 -5.73 1.34 -7.42
N VAL A 60 -6.68 1.86 -8.20
CA VAL A 60 -8.12 1.74 -7.89
C VAL A 60 -8.55 0.27 -7.90
N LEU A 61 -8.17 -0.50 -8.92
CA LEU A 61 -8.47 -1.93 -8.99
C LEU A 61 -7.90 -2.69 -7.79
N THR A 62 -6.64 -2.42 -7.43
CA THR A 62 -5.97 -3.06 -6.29
C THR A 62 -6.68 -2.75 -4.98
N PHE A 63 -7.12 -1.51 -4.79
CA PHE A 63 -7.90 -1.13 -3.60
C PHE A 63 -9.19 -1.95 -3.48
N PHE A 64 -9.95 -2.10 -4.58
CA PHE A 64 -11.18 -2.89 -4.59
C PHE A 64 -10.93 -4.38 -4.37
N MET A 65 -9.82 -4.92 -4.89
CA MET A 65 -9.44 -6.32 -4.65
C MET A 65 -9.10 -6.58 -3.19
N TYR A 66 -8.38 -5.66 -2.53
CA TYR A 66 -8.14 -5.73 -1.09
C TYR A 66 -9.45 -5.64 -0.28
N TRP A 67 -10.39 -4.79 -0.70
CA TRP A 67 -11.70 -4.70 -0.06
C TRP A 67 -12.51 -6.00 -0.21
N ALA A 68 -12.49 -6.61 -1.40
CA ALA A 68 -13.11 -7.89 -1.66
C ALA A 68 -12.47 -9.01 -0.82
N ASP A 69 -11.14 -9.03 -0.70
CA ASP A 69 -10.41 -9.99 0.15
C ASP A 69 -10.85 -9.88 1.62
N LYS A 70 -10.99 -8.65 2.15
CA LYS A 70 -11.53 -8.43 3.51
C LYS A 70 -12.97 -8.91 3.67
N ARG A 71 -13.82 -8.76 2.65
CA ARG A 71 -15.20 -9.26 2.69
C ARG A 71 -15.22 -10.79 2.70
N LYS A 72 -14.43 -11.45 1.85
CA LYS A 72 -14.29 -12.91 1.83
C LYS A 72 -13.77 -13.46 3.16
N ALA A 73 -12.77 -12.81 3.76
CA ALA A 73 -12.23 -13.19 5.06
C ALA A 73 -13.23 -13.07 6.23
N ARG A 74 -14.28 -12.24 6.09
CA ARG A 74 -15.36 -12.12 7.09
C ARG A 74 -16.51 -13.10 6.85
N ALA A 75 -16.66 -13.59 5.62
CA ALA A 75 -17.69 -14.53 5.22
C ALA A 75 -17.21 -15.99 5.26
N ASP A 76 -16.05 -16.26 5.89
CA ASP A 76 -15.36 -17.57 5.89
C ASP A 76 -15.19 -18.21 4.50
N ALA A 77 -15.12 -17.37 3.47
CA ALA A 77 -14.91 -17.80 2.10
C ALA A 77 -13.42 -17.98 1.79
N TRP A 78 -13.12 -18.66 0.68
CA TRP A 78 -11.75 -18.89 0.21
C TRP A 78 -10.95 -17.57 0.10
N ARG A 79 -9.81 -17.51 0.80
CA ARG A 79 -8.94 -16.32 0.86
C ARG A 79 -8.19 -16.11 -0.46
N THR A 80 -7.95 -14.87 -0.85
CA THR A 80 -7.18 -14.56 -2.06
C THR A 80 -5.70 -14.88 -1.82
N PRO A 81 -5.03 -15.63 -2.72
CA PRO A 81 -3.61 -15.94 -2.58
C PRO A 81 -2.77 -14.66 -2.61
N GLU A 82 -1.73 -14.61 -1.78
CA GLU A 82 -0.88 -13.41 -1.61
C GLU A 82 -0.15 -13.03 -2.89
N ASN A 83 0.17 -14.02 -3.74
CA ASN A 83 0.85 -13.80 -5.01
C ASN A 83 0.04 -12.90 -5.96
N ILE A 84 -1.29 -12.98 -5.96
CA ILE A 84 -2.14 -12.11 -6.80
C ILE A 84 -2.07 -10.66 -6.30
N LEU A 85 -2.04 -10.47 -4.98
CA LEU A 85 -1.93 -9.13 -4.38
C LEU A 85 -0.58 -8.50 -4.70
N HIS A 86 0.51 -9.27 -4.58
CA HIS A 86 1.84 -8.82 -4.97
C HIS A 86 1.98 -8.56 -6.48
N ALA A 87 1.32 -9.35 -7.33
CA ALA A 87 1.32 -9.10 -8.78
C ALA A 87 0.66 -7.76 -9.14
N LEU A 88 -0.45 -7.40 -8.47
CA LEU A 88 -1.10 -6.11 -8.66
C LEU A 88 -0.28 -4.94 -8.13
N GLU A 89 0.36 -5.15 -6.98
CA GLU A 89 1.31 -4.18 -6.42
C GLU A 89 2.47 -3.92 -7.38
N LEU A 90 3.01 -5.01 -7.97
CA LEU A 90 4.07 -4.97 -8.96
C LEU A 90 3.64 -4.30 -10.27
N ALA A 91 2.38 -4.45 -10.67
CA ALA A 91 1.81 -3.78 -11.84
C ALA A 91 1.54 -2.26 -11.64
N GLY A 92 1.93 -1.69 -10.49
CA GLY A 92 1.72 -0.27 -10.16
C GLY A 92 0.55 0.00 -9.21
N GLY A 93 -0.09 -1.06 -8.68
CA GLY A 93 -1.20 -0.96 -7.73
C GLY A 93 -0.81 -0.71 -6.28
N TRP A 94 0.49 -0.66 -5.99
CA TRP A 94 1.01 -0.53 -4.62
C TRP A 94 0.50 0.72 -3.86
N PRO A 95 0.20 1.90 -4.48
CA PRO A 95 -0.40 3.02 -3.77
C PRO A 95 -1.81 2.68 -3.25
N GLY A 96 -2.64 2.08 -4.12
CA GLY A 96 -3.97 1.61 -3.76
C GLY A 96 -3.93 0.50 -2.71
N ALA A 97 -2.95 -0.40 -2.80
CA ALA A 97 -2.70 -1.43 -1.79
C ALA A 97 -2.34 -0.84 -0.42
N LEU A 98 -1.46 0.16 -0.35
CA LEU A 98 -1.12 0.83 0.91
C LEU A 98 -2.33 1.49 1.56
N ILE A 99 -3.13 2.22 0.77
CA ILE A 99 -4.36 2.84 1.26
C ILE A 99 -5.30 1.75 1.79
N ALA A 100 -5.49 0.68 1.03
CA ALA A 100 -6.35 -0.43 1.43
C ALA A 100 -5.85 -1.10 2.72
N GLN A 101 -4.56 -1.39 2.84
CA GLN A 101 -3.96 -1.96 4.05
C GLN A 101 -4.21 -1.07 5.28
N GLN A 102 -4.13 0.25 5.14
CA GLN A 102 -4.38 1.21 6.22
C GLN A 102 -5.87 1.31 6.59
N VAL A 103 -6.74 1.47 5.61
CA VAL A 103 -8.21 1.58 5.78
C VAL A 103 -8.76 0.28 6.38
N PHE A 104 -8.31 -0.85 5.87
CA PHE A 104 -8.82 -2.15 6.27
C PHE A 104 -8.09 -2.75 7.47
N ARG A 105 -6.92 -2.24 7.83
CA ARG A 105 -6.01 -2.81 8.85
C ARG A 105 -5.78 -4.31 8.60
N HIS A 106 -5.76 -4.70 7.33
CA HIS A 106 -5.69 -6.09 6.88
C HIS A 106 -4.31 -6.34 6.27
N LYS A 107 -3.68 -7.48 6.58
CA LYS A 107 -2.33 -7.87 6.12
C LYS A 107 -1.18 -6.92 6.49
N THR A 108 -1.35 -6.08 7.53
CA THR A 108 -0.30 -5.20 8.06
C THR A 108 0.61 -5.86 9.12
N ARG A 109 0.23 -7.03 9.66
CA ARG A 109 1.01 -7.72 10.70
C ARG A 109 1.88 -8.86 10.17
N LYS A 110 1.63 -9.34 8.96
CA LYS A 110 2.38 -10.46 8.37
C LYS A 110 3.69 -9.92 7.79
N VAL A 111 4.80 -10.17 8.48
CA VAL A 111 6.12 -9.63 8.11
C VAL A 111 6.53 -10.05 6.70
N SER A 112 6.35 -11.33 6.34
CA SER A 112 6.70 -11.82 4.99
C SER A 112 5.95 -11.07 3.88
N PHE A 113 4.66 -10.77 4.09
CA PHE A 113 3.86 -9.99 3.16
C PHE A 113 4.40 -8.55 3.04
N GLN A 114 4.73 -7.92 4.16
CA GLN A 114 5.26 -6.56 4.19
C GLN A 114 6.66 -6.49 3.54
N ILE A 115 7.52 -7.50 3.72
CA ILE A 115 8.84 -7.55 3.07
C ILE A 115 8.69 -7.53 1.54
N LEU A 116 7.86 -8.42 0.97
CA LEU A 116 7.63 -8.45 -0.47
C LEU A 116 6.98 -7.15 -0.97
N PHE A 117 6.00 -6.64 -0.23
CA PHE A 117 5.36 -5.37 -0.53
C PHE A 117 6.39 -4.22 -0.63
N TRP A 118 7.27 -4.07 0.37
CA TRP A 118 8.29 -3.03 0.39
C TRP A 118 9.38 -3.24 -0.67
N ALA A 119 9.72 -4.49 -1.00
CA ALA A 119 10.62 -4.79 -2.11
C ALA A 119 10.05 -4.31 -3.45
N ILE A 120 8.75 -4.51 -3.70
CA ILE A 120 8.05 -4.02 -4.89
C ILE A 120 8.05 -2.49 -4.94
N VAL A 121 7.78 -1.84 -3.81
CA VAL A 121 7.83 -0.38 -3.71
C VAL A 121 9.23 0.12 -4.04
N ALA A 122 10.27 -0.47 -3.43
CA ALA A 122 11.66 -0.10 -3.66
C ALA A 122 12.06 -0.26 -5.15
N LEU A 123 11.64 -1.36 -5.79
CA LEU A 123 11.88 -1.59 -7.21
C LEU A 123 11.31 -0.45 -8.08
N HIS A 124 10.08 -0.02 -7.81
CA HIS A 124 9.49 1.11 -8.51
C HIS A 124 10.21 2.43 -8.23
N GLN A 125 10.67 2.66 -7.00
CA GLN A 125 11.46 3.85 -6.69
C GLN A 125 12.77 3.86 -7.50
N VAL A 126 13.49 2.73 -7.55
CA VAL A 126 14.72 2.61 -8.34
C VAL A 126 14.46 2.88 -9.82
N PHE A 127 13.38 2.31 -10.37
CA PHE A 127 12.98 2.56 -11.76
C PHE A 127 12.74 4.05 -12.04
N TRP A 128 11.98 4.73 -11.19
CA TRP A 128 11.71 6.17 -11.37
C TRP A 128 12.94 7.05 -11.12
N ILE A 129 13.84 6.66 -10.20
CA ILE A 129 15.13 7.34 -10.00
C ILE A 129 15.98 7.23 -11.27
N ASP A 130 16.13 6.03 -11.82
CA ASP A 130 16.90 5.82 -13.06
C ASP A 130 16.32 6.64 -14.21
N GLN A 131 15.01 6.59 -14.39
CA GLN A 131 14.33 7.33 -15.46
C GLN A 131 14.49 8.85 -15.32
N LEU A 132 14.50 9.38 -14.09
CA LEU A 132 14.56 10.82 -13.84
C LEU A 132 16.00 11.37 -13.85
N PHE A 133 16.96 10.65 -13.25
CA PHE A 133 18.32 11.13 -13.01
C PHE A 133 19.36 10.54 -13.96
N LEU A 134 19.21 9.27 -14.34
CA LEU A 134 20.18 8.57 -15.18
C LEU A 134 19.77 8.54 -16.66
N GLY A 135 18.66 9.17 -17.03
CA GLY A 135 18.26 9.29 -18.43
C GLY A 135 18.12 7.93 -19.13
N SER A 136 17.60 6.91 -18.43
CA SER A 136 17.43 5.53 -18.91
C SER A 136 18.73 4.76 -19.23
N ASN A 137 19.88 5.18 -18.67
CA ASN A 137 21.15 4.50 -18.89
C ASN A 137 21.14 3.03 -18.43
N LEU A 138 20.48 2.68 -17.32
CA LEU A 138 20.41 1.27 -16.86
C LEU A 138 19.61 0.38 -17.81
N LEU A 139 18.52 0.87 -18.39
CA LEU A 139 17.73 0.12 -19.38
C LEU A 139 18.40 0.06 -20.75
N SER A 140 19.30 1.02 -21.08
CA SER A 140 20.08 0.99 -22.32
C SER A 140 21.31 0.07 -22.28
N LEU A 141 21.69 -0.41 -21.10
CA LEU A 141 22.87 -1.25 -20.86
C LEU A 141 22.56 -2.76 -20.91
N PHE A 142 21.29 -3.13 -21.02
CA PHE A 142 20.79 -4.50 -21.22
C PHE A 142 20.01 -4.59 -22.53
#